data_AF-A0A8H6ZEQ8-F1
#
_entry.id   AF-A0A8H6ZEQ8-F1
#
_cell.length_a   1.000
_cell.length_b   1.000
_cell.length_c   1.000
_cell.angle_alpha   90.00
_cell.angle_beta   90.00
_cell.angle_gamma   90.00
#
_symmetry.space_group_name_H-M   'P 1'
#
loop_
_entity.id
_entity.type
_entity.pdbx_description
1 polymer ?
#
loop_
_entity_poly.entity_id
_entity_poly.type
_entity_poly.pdbx_seq_one_letter_code
_entity_poly.pdbx_strand_id
1 'polypeptide(L)'
;MAVQLSKILTVAAALLSACAQSPIVDLGYAQYQGTVSAANISHFLGIRYAAAPLGDLRFRAPQPPANVTGVQQATVQPNQCFQASDGLSLTNPLETRATEDVISTEDCLFLNVYYPSDAAGTPVETLPVLVWIHGGGYLAGQASAYDGEDVINQSNRGLVIVIIQYRLGVFGFLPGAEVKANGALNAGLLDQDFALRWVNRHINKFGGDPSKVTIWGESAGAGSVLQHVVANNGRTQPQLFRGAITSSTFLPSQYKYDDRVPELLFSEVVAQVNCSSAADKMACLRAADANGLQTANTEINSGGFWGTFLFVPVVDGTFITQRPTLSLLESKVNGEMLLSVTNTFEGTDFVDQATGATANATQYALNLFPDFGPAQADKVGQLYAGLETPLFQENAVQGEYETAAIFICPTYFLLNAFAGRSFKGEFAIPPGLHANDVAYYWPTLSTPPFQNTDFINAFAQSFTAFAISLDPNVKVSATITPKWNKWAVGHTEMNFNETESGLPAVGPVTTSNALLQRCQFWASVGSLTAQ
;
A
#
# COMPACT_ATOMS: atom_id res chain seq x y z
N MET A 1 -72.75 -10.61 43.40
CA MET A 1 -71.79 -10.51 44.52
C MET A 1 -70.52 -11.23 44.11
N ALA A 2 -69.40 -10.53 44.23
CA ALA A 2 -68.17 -10.75 43.48
C ALA A 2 -67.32 -11.94 43.98
N VAL A 3 -66.64 -12.55 43.01
CA VAL A 3 -65.70 -13.66 43.08
C VAL A 3 -64.37 -13.21 43.72
N GLN A 4 -63.84 -14.00 44.66
CA GLN A 4 -62.51 -13.81 45.26
C GLN A 4 -61.41 -14.22 44.26
N LEU A 5 -60.54 -13.26 43.90
CA LEU A 5 -59.34 -13.49 43.10
C LEU A 5 -58.18 -13.96 43.98
N SER A 6 -57.60 -15.12 43.63
CA SER A 6 -56.26 -15.55 44.03
C SER A 6 -55.20 -14.60 43.47
N LYS A 7 -54.32 -14.09 44.33
CA LYS A 7 -53.11 -13.36 43.94
C LYS A 7 -52.01 -14.36 43.56
N ILE A 8 -51.70 -14.45 42.28
CA ILE A 8 -50.49 -15.09 41.77
C ILE A 8 -49.33 -14.10 41.97
N LEU A 9 -48.29 -14.53 42.68
CA LEU A 9 -47.04 -13.78 42.82
C LEU A 9 -46.14 -14.15 41.63
N THR A 10 -46.04 -13.28 40.63
CA THR A 10 -45.09 -13.42 39.52
C THR A 10 -43.74 -12.86 39.96
N VAL A 11 -42.75 -13.72 40.15
CA VAL A 11 -41.35 -13.30 40.29
C VAL A 11 -40.83 -13.00 38.89
N ALA A 12 -40.74 -11.72 38.55
CA ALA A 12 -40.02 -11.27 37.36
C ALA A 12 -38.52 -11.32 37.65
N ALA A 13 -37.82 -12.34 37.13
CA ALA A 13 -36.38 -12.34 37.07
C ALA A 13 -35.93 -11.27 36.06
N ALA A 14 -35.46 -10.13 36.57
CA ALA A 14 -34.76 -9.15 35.75
C ALA A 14 -33.42 -9.75 35.32
N LEU A 15 -33.35 -10.22 34.08
CA LEU A 15 -32.08 -10.44 33.38
C LEU A 15 -31.43 -9.07 33.20
N LEU A 16 -30.58 -8.68 34.14
CA LEU A 16 -29.57 -7.66 33.92
C LEU A 16 -28.59 -8.24 32.90
N SER A 17 -28.89 -8.10 31.61
CA SER A 17 -27.82 -8.07 30.60
C SER A 17 -26.94 -6.90 30.98
N ALA A 18 -25.77 -7.18 31.55
CA ALA A 18 -24.71 -6.20 31.62
C ALA A 18 -24.49 -5.74 30.18
N CYS A 19 -24.86 -4.49 29.86
CA CYS A 19 -24.39 -3.86 28.64
C CYS A 19 -22.88 -3.94 28.71
N ALA A 20 -22.28 -4.81 27.90
CA ALA A 20 -20.83 -4.88 27.78
C ALA A 20 -20.37 -3.46 27.41
N GLN A 21 -19.68 -2.82 28.35
CA GLN A 21 -19.23 -1.45 28.16
C GLN A 21 -18.16 -1.46 27.07
N SER A 22 -18.35 -0.68 26.01
CA SER A 22 -17.41 -0.61 24.90
C SER A 22 -15.97 -0.33 25.37
N PRO A 23 -14.96 -1.02 24.80
CA PRO A 23 -13.60 -0.99 25.32
C PRO A 23 -12.98 0.39 25.19
N ILE A 24 -12.23 0.79 26.22
CA ILE A 24 -11.47 2.04 26.26
C ILE A 24 -9.99 1.72 26.35
N VAL A 25 -9.21 2.31 25.44
CA VAL A 25 -7.74 2.21 25.43
C VAL A 25 -7.14 3.59 25.68
N ASP A 26 -6.31 3.70 26.72
CA ASP A 26 -5.60 4.93 27.08
C ASP A 26 -4.21 4.94 26.43
N LEU A 27 -3.96 5.86 25.50
CA LEU A 27 -2.67 6.00 24.81
C LEU A 27 -1.70 6.97 25.51
N GLY A 28 -2.11 7.59 26.62
CA GLY A 28 -1.39 8.62 27.35
C GLY A 28 -1.68 10.03 26.83
N TYR A 29 -1.68 10.23 25.51
CA TYR A 29 -2.07 11.52 24.90
C TYR A 29 -3.59 11.64 24.69
N ALA A 30 -4.30 10.51 24.57
CA ALA A 30 -5.75 10.47 24.43
C ALA A 30 -6.29 9.11 24.87
N GLN A 31 -7.54 9.07 25.30
CA GLN A 31 -8.30 7.84 25.55
C GLN A 31 -9.28 7.64 24.40
N TYR A 32 -9.29 6.45 23.80
CA TYR A 32 -10.20 6.11 22.71
C TYR A 32 -11.18 5.04 23.16
N GLN A 33 -12.44 5.16 22.76
CA GLN A 33 -13.46 4.14 22.94
C GLN A 33 -13.78 3.49 21.60
N GLY A 34 -13.54 2.18 21.50
CA GLY A 34 -13.82 1.37 20.31
C GLY A 34 -15.17 0.68 20.37
N THR A 35 -15.36 -0.32 19.51
CA THR A 35 -16.50 -1.26 19.55
C THR A 35 -16.00 -2.69 19.60
N VAL A 36 -16.91 -3.64 19.91
CA VAL A 36 -16.64 -5.08 19.83
C VAL A 36 -17.71 -5.69 18.92
N SER A 37 -17.29 -6.44 17.90
CA SER A 37 -18.21 -7.16 17.02
C SER A 37 -18.76 -8.43 17.66
N ALA A 38 -19.79 -9.02 17.07
CA ALA A 38 -20.36 -10.28 17.53
C ALA A 38 -19.36 -11.46 17.45
N ALA A 39 -18.31 -11.33 16.62
CA ALA A 39 -17.21 -12.29 16.53
C ALA A 39 -16.16 -12.11 17.65
N ASN A 40 -16.39 -11.19 18.59
CA ASN A 40 -15.42 -10.76 19.60
C ASN A 40 -14.11 -10.26 18.95
N ILE A 41 -14.25 -9.35 18.00
CA ILE A 41 -13.13 -8.58 17.44
C ILE A 41 -13.36 -7.13 17.87
N SER A 42 -12.35 -6.52 18.50
CA SER A 42 -12.40 -5.14 18.95
C SER A 42 -11.89 -4.21 17.86
N HIS A 43 -12.64 -3.15 17.56
CA HIS A 43 -12.34 -2.18 16.50
C HIS A 43 -12.12 -0.80 17.10
N PHE A 44 -11.02 -0.17 16.72
CA PHE A 44 -10.74 1.23 17.00
C PHE A 44 -10.48 1.94 15.68
N LEU A 45 -11.49 2.64 15.20
CA LEU A 45 -11.50 3.31 13.91
C LEU A 45 -11.20 4.80 14.07
N GLY A 46 -10.29 5.34 13.26
CA GLY A 46 -9.97 6.77 13.28
C GLY A 46 -9.13 7.24 14.46
N ILE A 47 -8.20 6.41 14.95
CA ILE A 47 -7.21 6.85 15.94
C ILE A 47 -6.25 7.84 15.28
N ARG A 48 -6.11 9.04 15.85
CA ARG A 48 -5.17 10.05 15.36
C ARG A 48 -3.75 9.67 15.78
N TYR A 49 -2.90 9.30 14.83
CA TYR A 49 -1.51 8.95 15.12
C TYR A 49 -0.54 10.13 14.99
N ALA A 50 -0.94 11.19 14.28
CA ALA A 50 -0.16 12.43 14.10
C ALA A 50 -1.07 13.69 14.16
N ALA A 51 -0.48 14.84 14.44
CA ALA A 51 -1.16 16.12 14.35
C ALA A 51 -1.71 16.36 12.94
N ALA A 52 -2.87 17.03 12.84
CA ALA A 52 -3.45 17.40 11.56
C ALA A 52 -2.43 18.25 10.75
N PRO A 53 -2.08 17.88 9.51
CA PRO A 53 -1.04 18.54 8.73
C PRO A 53 -1.54 19.84 8.08
N LEU A 54 -2.20 20.70 8.86
CA LEU A 54 -2.85 21.94 8.43
C LEU A 54 -1.94 23.16 8.62
N GLY A 55 -2.20 24.22 7.86
CA GLY A 55 -1.53 25.51 8.02
C GLY A 55 0.00 25.36 7.93
N ASP A 56 0.73 25.76 8.97
CA ASP A 56 2.19 25.66 8.95
C ASP A 56 2.70 24.20 8.89
N LEU A 57 1.90 23.22 9.30
CA LEU A 57 2.27 21.78 9.21
C LEU A 57 2.11 21.22 7.79
N ARG A 58 1.48 21.95 6.87
CA ARG A 58 1.39 21.56 5.47
C ARG A 58 2.79 21.46 4.85
N PHE A 59 3.03 20.40 4.08
CA PHE A 59 4.32 20.05 3.48
C PHE A 59 5.48 19.88 4.50
N ARG A 60 5.17 19.57 5.77
CA ARG A 60 6.17 19.22 6.78
C ARG A 60 6.03 17.77 7.22
N ALA A 61 7.09 17.25 7.84
CA ALA A 61 7.06 15.94 8.47
C ALA A 61 5.97 15.89 9.58
N PRO A 62 5.28 14.75 9.74
CA PRO A 62 4.24 14.61 10.76
C PRO A 62 4.77 14.89 12.16
N GLN A 63 3.92 15.47 13.01
CA GLN A 63 4.23 15.80 14.39
C GLN A 63 3.35 15.00 15.35
N PRO A 64 3.76 14.81 16.62
CA PRO A 64 2.92 14.17 17.62
C PRO A 64 1.54 14.84 17.72
N PRO A 65 0.44 14.06 17.87
CA PRO A 65 -0.87 14.62 18.08
C PRO A 65 -0.95 15.38 19.40
N ALA A 66 -1.89 16.32 19.50
CA ALA A 66 -2.15 17.04 20.74
C ALA A 66 -2.66 16.09 21.84
N ASN A 67 -2.37 16.43 23.10
CA ASN A 67 -3.00 15.76 24.23
C ASN A 67 -4.47 16.20 24.31
N VAL A 68 -5.38 15.23 24.34
CA VAL A 68 -6.82 15.46 24.42
C VAL A 68 -7.36 14.86 25.71
N THR A 69 -8.06 15.67 26.49
CA THR A 69 -8.73 15.22 27.72
C THR A 69 -10.06 14.53 27.40
N GLY A 70 -10.40 13.50 28.15
CA GLY A 70 -11.66 12.76 27.99
C GLY A 70 -11.60 11.71 26.89
N VAL A 71 -12.67 10.92 26.81
CA VAL A 71 -12.77 9.76 25.91
C VAL A 71 -13.21 10.20 24.52
N GLN A 72 -12.38 9.92 23.53
CA GLN A 72 -12.63 10.14 22.10
C GLN A 72 -13.32 8.90 21.52
N GLN A 73 -14.30 9.10 20.64
CA GLN A 73 -14.93 7.98 19.94
C GLN A 73 -14.02 7.51 18.80
N ALA A 74 -13.73 6.21 18.78
CA ALA A 74 -13.00 5.52 17.71
C ALA A 74 -13.90 4.44 17.08
N THR A 75 -15.11 4.84 16.70
CA THR A 75 -16.19 3.92 16.26
C THR A 75 -16.63 4.16 14.81
N VAL A 76 -16.04 5.15 14.14
CA VAL A 76 -16.37 5.56 12.78
C VAL A 76 -15.08 5.67 11.97
N GLN A 77 -15.14 5.31 10.69
CA GLN A 77 -14.03 5.43 9.77
C GLN A 77 -13.53 6.88 9.66
N PRO A 78 -12.21 7.12 9.58
CA PRO A 78 -11.68 8.47 9.44
C PRO A 78 -11.95 9.05 8.05
N ASN A 79 -11.86 10.38 7.95
CA ASN A 79 -11.77 11.05 6.66
C ASN A 79 -10.61 10.52 5.84
N GLN A 80 -10.78 10.43 4.52
CA GLN A 80 -9.69 10.12 3.62
C GLN A 80 -8.81 11.35 3.37
N CYS A 81 -7.56 11.12 2.98
CA CYS A 81 -6.71 12.20 2.49
C CYS A 81 -7.20 12.70 1.14
N PHE A 82 -6.76 13.90 0.75
CA PHE A 82 -6.97 14.44 -0.59
C PHE A 82 -6.50 13.47 -1.67
N GLN A 83 -7.40 13.15 -2.61
CA GLN A 83 -7.22 12.15 -3.67
C GLN A 83 -6.95 12.83 -5.01
N ALA A 84 -6.17 12.22 -5.89
CA ALA A 84 -6.16 12.52 -7.32
C ALA A 84 -6.36 11.23 -8.12
N SER A 85 -6.73 11.35 -9.39
CA SER A 85 -6.68 10.23 -10.33
C SER A 85 -5.32 10.19 -11.03
N ASP A 86 -5.02 9.05 -11.63
CA ASP A 86 -3.98 8.86 -12.63
C ASP A 86 -4.21 9.75 -13.88
N GLY A 87 -3.21 9.81 -14.77
CA GLY A 87 -3.26 10.62 -15.98
C GLY A 87 -4.32 10.14 -16.97
N LEU A 88 -5.40 10.91 -17.13
CA LEU A 88 -6.55 10.56 -17.99
C LEU A 88 -6.51 11.20 -19.40
N SER A 89 -5.50 12.03 -19.70
CA SER A 89 -5.51 12.87 -20.90
C SER A 89 -5.06 12.14 -22.17
N LEU A 90 -5.93 12.16 -23.19
CA LEU A 90 -5.53 12.20 -24.61
C LEU A 90 -5.65 13.64 -25.19
N THR A 91 -5.80 14.66 -24.31
CA THR A 91 -6.62 15.92 -24.30
C THR A 91 -8.02 15.75 -23.63
N ASN A 92 -8.47 16.70 -22.77
CA ASN A 92 -9.17 16.50 -21.45
C ASN A 92 -10.74 16.72 -21.37
N PRO A 93 -11.44 16.73 -20.19
CA PRO A 93 -11.78 15.61 -19.29
C PRO A 93 -13.21 15.74 -18.67
N LEU A 94 -14.24 15.07 -19.20
CA LEU A 94 -15.57 15.08 -18.58
C LEU A 94 -15.99 13.66 -18.21
N GLU A 95 -15.34 13.07 -17.21
CA GLU A 95 -15.95 11.96 -16.46
C GLU A 95 -15.64 12.07 -14.96
N THR A 96 -16.61 12.54 -14.20
CA THR A 96 -16.63 12.40 -12.75
C THR A 96 -17.13 11.00 -12.41
N ARG A 97 -16.24 10.10 -11.96
CA ARG A 97 -16.67 8.92 -11.20
C ARG A 97 -17.03 9.39 -9.80
N ALA A 98 -18.33 9.44 -9.52
CA ALA A 98 -18.82 9.62 -8.17
C ALA A 98 -18.37 8.41 -7.32
N THR A 99 -17.69 8.67 -6.22
CA THR A 99 -17.53 7.73 -5.11
C THR A 99 -18.20 8.32 -3.87
N GLU A 100 -18.65 7.44 -2.99
CA GLU A 100 -19.55 7.63 -1.84
C GLU A 100 -19.20 8.78 -0.87
N ASP A 101 -20.07 9.02 0.13
CA ASP A 101 -20.06 10.07 1.18
C ASP A 101 -18.80 10.16 2.09
N VAL A 102 -17.62 9.68 1.65
CA VAL A 102 -16.35 9.79 2.39
C VAL A 102 -15.70 11.14 2.13
N ILE A 103 -15.67 11.99 3.16
CA ILE A 103 -15.11 13.33 3.09
C ILE A 103 -13.58 13.25 2.91
N SER A 104 -13.09 13.92 1.86
CA SER A 104 -11.66 14.09 1.60
C SER A 104 -11.15 15.40 2.21
N THR A 105 -10.10 15.33 3.04
CA THR A 105 -9.59 16.51 3.78
C THR A 105 -8.07 16.43 4.01
N GLU A 106 -7.43 17.56 4.33
CA GLU A 106 -6.03 17.56 4.81
C GLU A 106 -5.89 16.96 6.21
N ASP A 107 -6.92 17.06 7.06
CA ASP A 107 -6.93 16.41 8.37
C ASP A 107 -7.27 14.93 8.22
N CYS A 108 -6.27 14.13 7.84
CA CYS A 108 -6.47 12.73 7.47
C CYS A 108 -5.48 11.73 8.10
N LEU A 109 -4.58 12.17 9.00
CA LEU A 109 -3.55 11.31 9.60
C LEU A 109 -4.10 10.44 10.75
N PHE A 110 -4.85 9.42 10.35
CA PHE A 110 -5.51 8.45 11.22
C PHE A 110 -5.09 7.00 10.90
N LEU A 111 -5.33 6.11 11.84
CA LEU A 111 -5.21 4.67 11.63
C LEU A 111 -6.37 3.94 12.31
N ASN A 112 -6.60 2.71 11.85
CA ASN A 112 -7.54 1.78 12.45
C ASN A 112 -6.77 0.63 13.10
N VAL A 113 -7.24 0.13 14.23
CA VAL A 113 -6.70 -1.06 14.89
C VAL A 113 -7.82 -2.08 15.10
N TYR A 114 -7.57 -3.32 14.70
CA TYR A 114 -8.46 -4.44 14.93
C TYR A 114 -7.68 -5.55 15.65
N TYR A 115 -8.31 -6.16 16.65
CA TYR A 115 -7.70 -7.27 17.39
C TYR A 115 -8.74 -8.24 17.96
N PRO A 116 -8.42 -9.55 18.03
CA PRO A 116 -9.25 -10.52 18.75
C PRO A 116 -9.35 -10.17 20.24
N SER A 117 -10.58 -10.17 20.77
CA SER A 117 -10.85 -9.84 22.17
C SER A 117 -11.85 -10.81 22.80
N ASP A 118 -12.10 -10.66 24.10
CA ASP A 118 -13.31 -11.18 24.74
C ASP A 118 -14.52 -10.26 24.48
N ALA A 119 -15.69 -10.62 25.03
CA ALA A 119 -16.92 -9.84 24.90
C ALA A 119 -16.87 -8.46 25.59
N ALA A 120 -15.89 -8.22 26.46
CA ALA A 120 -15.64 -6.93 27.11
C ALA A 120 -14.59 -6.09 26.37
N GLY A 121 -14.02 -6.62 25.27
CA GLY A 121 -13.00 -5.95 24.46
C GLY A 121 -11.58 -6.05 25.02
N THR A 122 -11.35 -6.95 25.97
CA THR A 122 -10.00 -7.25 26.50
C THR A 122 -9.24 -8.11 25.49
N PRO A 123 -8.00 -7.77 25.11
CA PRO A 123 -7.19 -8.64 24.24
C PRO A 123 -7.04 -10.05 24.83
N VAL A 124 -7.23 -11.08 24.00
CA VAL A 124 -7.18 -12.49 24.47
C VAL A 124 -5.76 -12.99 24.75
N GLU A 125 -4.78 -12.46 24.03
CA GLU A 125 -3.36 -12.75 24.20
C GLU A 125 -2.49 -11.66 23.54
N THR A 126 -1.17 -11.82 23.59
CA THR A 126 -0.22 -10.95 22.89
C THR A 126 0.14 -11.55 21.52
N LEU A 127 -0.22 -10.88 20.44
CA LEU A 127 -0.17 -11.39 19.07
C LEU A 127 0.83 -10.62 18.17
N PRO A 128 1.38 -11.23 17.11
CA PRO A 128 2.06 -10.51 16.03
C PRO A 128 1.19 -9.40 15.43
N VAL A 129 1.86 -8.37 14.91
CA VAL A 129 1.18 -7.20 14.34
C VAL A 129 1.40 -7.16 12.84
N LEU A 130 0.33 -7.01 12.08
CA LEU A 130 0.37 -6.74 10.66
C LEU A 130 -0.04 -5.29 10.42
N VAL A 131 0.80 -4.51 9.73
CA VAL A 131 0.49 -3.13 9.35
C VAL A 131 0.23 -3.08 7.85
N TRP A 132 -0.99 -2.70 7.46
CA TRP A 132 -1.41 -2.55 6.07
C TRP A 132 -1.17 -1.12 5.58
N ILE A 133 -0.50 -1.01 4.43
CA ILE A 133 -0.27 0.23 3.69
C ILE A 133 -1.00 0.13 2.35
N HIS A 134 -2.02 0.96 2.17
CA HIS A 134 -2.85 0.91 0.96
C HIS A 134 -2.10 1.38 -0.29
N GLY A 135 -2.51 0.83 -1.44
CA GLY A 135 -2.09 1.24 -2.78
C GLY A 135 -2.76 2.53 -3.27
N GLY A 136 -2.73 2.74 -4.60
CA GLY A 136 -3.35 3.88 -5.29
C GLY A 136 -2.35 4.86 -5.91
N GLY A 137 -1.18 4.38 -6.35
CA GLY A 137 -0.21 5.18 -7.12
C GLY A 137 0.37 6.39 -6.39
N TYR A 138 0.28 6.42 -5.05
CA TYR A 138 0.56 7.58 -4.19
C TYR A 138 -0.39 8.77 -4.39
N LEU A 139 -1.46 8.62 -5.17
CA LEU A 139 -2.45 9.67 -5.48
C LEU A 139 -3.81 9.42 -4.84
N ALA A 140 -4.18 8.15 -4.69
CA ALA A 140 -5.46 7.72 -4.16
C ALA A 140 -5.28 6.59 -3.13
N GLY A 141 -6.40 6.19 -2.52
CA GLY A 141 -6.50 5.13 -1.53
C GLY A 141 -6.88 5.65 -0.14
N GLN A 142 -7.48 4.75 0.63
CA GLN A 142 -8.04 5.05 1.94
C GLN A 142 -8.08 3.79 2.83
N ALA A 143 -7.80 3.95 4.11
CA ALA A 143 -7.86 2.93 5.15
C ALA A 143 -9.29 2.45 5.38
N SER A 144 -10.28 3.32 5.15
CA SER A 144 -11.70 3.01 5.30
C SER A 144 -12.23 2.00 4.27
N ALA A 145 -11.48 1.72 3.21
CA ALA A 145 -11.83 0.70 2.22
C ALA A 145 -11.58 -0.73 2.72
N TYR A 146 -10.79 -0.90 3.80
CA TYR A 146 -10.32 -2.19 4.26
C TYR A 146 -10.90 -2.52 5.65
N ASP A 147 -11.59 -3.66 5.76
CA ASP A 147 -12.12 -4.15 7.03
C ASP A 147 -11.17 -5.16 7.66
N GLY A 148 -10.51 -4.76 8.76
CA GLY A 148 -9.53 -5.60 9.46
C GLY A 148 -10.06 -6.95 9.97
N GLU A 149 -11.38 -7.12 10.09
CA GLU A 149 -11.96 -8.43 10.41
C GLU A 149 -11.59 -9.50 9.36
N ASP A 150 -11.47 -9.15 8.09
CA ASP A 150 -11.14 -10.08 7.01
C ASP A 150 -9.83 -10.81 7.29
N VAL A 151 -8.78 -10.04 7.56
CA VAL A 151 -7.43 -10.58 7.79
C VAL A 151 -7.34 -11.26 9.15
N ILE A 152 -8.05 -10.77 10.17
CA ILE A 152 -8.13 -11.46 11.47
C ILE A 152 -8.75 -12.84 11.30
N ASN A 153 -9.85 -12.96 10.56
CA ASN A 153 -10.51 -14.23 10.30
C ASN A 153 -9.61 -15.18 9.49
N GLN A 154 -8.98 -14.68 8.42
CA GLN A 154 -8.02 -15.46 7.61
C GLN A 154 -6.78 -15.91 8.40
N SER A 155 -6.38 -15.16 9.43
CA SER A 155 -5.27 -15.52 10.32
C SER A 155 -5.63 -16.55 11.40
N ASN A 156 -6.88 -17.04 11.40
CA ASN A 156 -7.45 -17.80 12.52
C ASN A 156 -7.31 -17.05 13.85
N ARG A 157 -7.58 -15.73 13.83
CA ARG A 157 -7.46 -14.82 14.98
C ARG A 157 -6.04 -14.74 15.56
N GLY A 158 -5.02 -14.98 14.74
CA GLY A 158 -3.62 -15.08 15.17
C GLY A 158 -2.81 -13.79 15.09
N LEU A 159 -3.43 -12.64 14.77
CA LEU A 159 -2.74 -11.35 14.66
C LEU A 159 -3.60 -10.14 15.07
N VAL A 160 -2.92 -9.03 15.35
CA VAL A 160 -3.48 -7.67 15.38
C VAL A 160 -3.23 -7.02 14.02
N ILE A 161 -4.20 -6.32 13.46
CA ILE A 161 -4.02 -5.56 12.22
C ILE A 161 -4.18 -4.06 12.45
N VAL A 162 -3.26 -3.30 11.87
CA VAL A 162 -3.26 -1.83 11.85
C VAL A 162 -3.34 -1.35 10.40
N ILE A 163 -4.32 -0.52 10.09
CA ILE A 163 -4.57 0.01 8.73
C ILE A 163 -4.32 1.51 8.79
N ILE A 164 -3.37 2.02 8.03
CA ILE A 164 -2.92 3.43 8.16
C ILE A 164 -3.39 4.30 6.99
N GLN A 165 -3.73 5.56 7.29
CA GLN A 165 -3.75 6.65 6.30
C GLN A 165 -2.38 7.30 6.18
N TYR A 166 -2.07 7.84 5.01
CA TYR A 166 -0.92 8.71 4.77
C TYR A 166 -1.24 9.77 3.71
N ARG A 167 -0.55 10.92 3.71
CA ARG A 167 -0.78 11.96 2.70
C ARG A 167 -0.40 11.48 1.30
N LEU A 168 -1.17 11.93 0.32
CA LEU A 168 -1.10 11.54 -1.09
C LEU A 168 -0.89 12.77 -2.00
N GLY A 169 -0.57 12.53 -3.27
CA GLY A 169 -0.44 13.54 -4.31
C GLY A 169 0.46 14.70 -3.90
N VAL A 170 0.09 15.91 -4.30
CA VAL A 170 0.82 17.14 -3.93
C VAL A 170 0.97 17.32 -2.41
N PHE A 171 0.01 16.83 -1.60
CA PHE A 171 0.05 17.01 -0.15
C PHE A 171 1.09 16.11 0.52
N GLY A 172 1.35 14.93 -0.04
CA GLY A 172 2.29 13.94 0.49
C GLY A 172 3.65 13.92 -0.20
N PHE A 173 3.71 14.31 -1.47
CA PHE A 173 4.86 14.05 -2.35
C PHE A 173 5.25 15.26 -3.21
N LEU A 174 4.93 16.49 -2.77
CA LEU A 174 5.50 17.70 -3.37
C LEU A 174 7.04 17.66 -3.29
N PRO A 175 7.76 17.69 -4.43
CA PRO A 175 9.21 17.62 -4.42
C PRO A 175 9.83 19.02 -4.58
N GLY A 176 11.15 19.11 -4.79
CA GLY A 176 11.86 20.37 -5.07
C GLY A 176 12.77 20.86 -3.96
N ALA A 177 13.74 21.69 -4.32
CA ALA A 177 14.76 22.24 -3.44
C ALA A 177 14.17 23.14 -2.35
N GLU A 178 13.17 23.96 -2.67
CA GLU A 178 12.45 24.76 -1.69
C GLU A 178 11.75 23.90 -0.63
N VAL A 179 11.19 22.75 -1.01
CA VAL A 179 10.58 21.80 -0.07
C VAL A 179 11.65 21.17 0.83
N LYS A 180 12.81 20.79 0.28
CA LYS A 180 13.93 20.30 1.10
C LYS A 180 14.41 21.33 2.11
N ALA A 181 14.49 22.60 1.71
CA ALA A 181 15.02 23.68 2.54
C ALA A 181 14.05 24.11 3.65
N ASN A 182 12.75 24.20 3.36
CA ASN A 182 11.75 24.70 4.30
C ASN A 182 10.47 23.86 4.23
N GLY A 183 10.58 22.56 4.41
CA GLY A 183 9.48 21.60 4.34
C GLY A 183 9.96 20.18 4.65
N ALA A 184 9.25 19.19 4.13
CA ALA A 184 9.67 17.79 4.14
C ALA A 184 9.31 17.15 2.80
N LEU A 185 10.33 16.66 2.12
CA LEU A 185 10.15 15.75 0.99
C LEU A 185 9.57 14.43 1.50
N ASN A 186 8.89 13.69 0.61
CA ASN A 186 8.32 12.38 0.92
C ASN A 186 7.44 12.39 2.18
N ALA A 187 6.69 13.47 2.42
CA ALA A 187 5.86 13.64 3.60
C ALA A 187 4.89 12.45 3.81
N GLY A 188 4.36 11.86 2.74
CA GLY A 188 3.55 10.64 2.80
C GLY A 188 4.32 9.40 3.30
N LEU A 189 5.60 9.22 2.95
CA LEU A 189 6.43 8.14 3.53
C LEU A 189 6.77 8.43 5.00
N LEU A 190 6.99 9.71 5.34
CA LEU A 190 7.25 10.12 6.72
C LEU A 190 6.01 9.92 7.61
N ASP A 191 4.81 10.10 7.06
CA ASP A 191 3.54 9.75 7.71
C ASP A 191 3.50 8.25 8.07
N GLN A 192 3.86 7.39 7.11
CA GLN A 192 3.93 5.95 7.33
C GLN A 192 5.01 5.57 8.37
N ASP A 193 6.22 6.13 8.31
CA ASP A 193 7.26 5.91 9.33
C ASP A 193 6.78 6.36 10.72
N PHE A 194 6.08 7.49 10.80
CA PHE A 194 5.51 7.99 12.05
C PHE A 194 4.41 7.07 12.59
N ALA A 195 3.57 6.51 11.72
CA ALA A 195 2.57 5.51 12.07
C ALA A 195 3.22 4.21 12.56
N LEU A 196 4.29 3.73 11.90
CA LEU A 196 5.06 2.56 12.35
C LEU A 196 5.72 2.78 13.71
N ARG A 197 6.22 3.99 13.97
CA ARG A 197 6.71 4.38 15.30
C ARG A 197 5.60 4.48 16.33
N TRP A 198 4.39 4.91 15.93
CA TRP A 198 3.21 4.87 16.80
C TRP A 198 2.86 3.42 17.16
N VAL A 199 2.86 2.50 16.19
CA VAL A 199 2.62 1.07 16.40
C VAL A 199 3.63 0.53 17.42
N ASN A 200 4.92 0.78 17.21
CA ASN A 200 5.97 0.33 18.12
C ASN A 200 5.79 0.84 19.57
N ARG A 201 5.26 2.05 19.76
CA ARG A 201 5.03 2.66 21.08
C ARG A 201 3.74 2.22 21.77
N HIS A 202 2.68 1.92 21.00
CA HIS A 202 1.32 1.87 21.53
C HIS A 202 0.58 0.55 21.28
N ILE A 203 1.04 -0.29 20.35
CA ILE A 203 0.25 -1.46 19.92
C ILE A 203 0.10 -2.53 21.01
N ASN A 204 1.00 -2.54 22.00
CA ASN A 204 0.88 -3.41 23.17
C ASN A 204 -0.39 -3.15 23.99
N LYS A 205 -0.97 -1.94 23.92
CA LYS A 205 -2.25 -1.61 24.56
C LYS A 205 -3.45 -2.25 23.87
N PHE A 206 -3.26 -2.76 22.66
CA PHE A 206 -4.26 -3.46 21.86
C PHE A 206 -3.93 -4.97 21.74
N GLY A 207 -3.04 -5.49 22.60
CA GLY A 207 -2.60 -6.88 22.55
C GLY A 207 -1.59 -7.21 21.45
N GLY A 208 -0.99 -6.21 20.79
CA GLY A 208 0.05 -6.44 19.79
C GLY A 208 1.46 -6.54 20.38
N ASP A 209 2.31 -7.39 19.82
CA ASP A 209 3.73 -7.47 20.12
C ASP A 209 4.52 -6.52 19.21
N PRO A 210 5.05 -5.38 19.72
CA PRO A 210 5.79 -4.42 18.89
C PRO A 210 7.11 -4.98 18.35
N SER A 211 7.61 -6.11 18.88
CA SER A 211 8.79 -6.81 18.35
C SER A 211 8.46 -7.72 17.17
N LYS A 212 7.17 -7.99 16.91
CA LYS A 212 6.69 -8.90 15.86
C LYS A 212 5.83 -8.19 14.81
N VAL A 213 6.27 -7.01 14.40
CA VAL A 213 5.60 -6.22 13.35
C VAL A 213 6.01 -6.72 11.97
N THR A 214 5.02 -6.98 11.11
CA THR A 214 5.18 -7.22 9.67
C THR A 214 4.44 -6.10 8.93
N ILE A 215 5.10 -5.46 7.96
CA ILE A 215 4.44 -4.48 7.08
C ILE A 215 4.01 -5.15 5.79
N TRP A 216 2.83 -4.82 5.29
CA TRP A 216 2.28 -5.32 4.04
C TRP A 216 1.65 -4.17 3.27
N GLY A 217 1.97 -4.06 1.99
CA GLY A 217 1.24 -3.16 1.11
C GLY A 217 1.03 -3.76 -0.27
N GLU A 218 0.10 -3.14 -0.99
CA GLU A 218 -0.25 -3.46 -2.36
C GLU A 218 0.03 -2.25 -3.27
N SER A 219 0.48 -2.47 -4.51
CA SER A 219 0.77 -1.40 -5.48
C SER A 219 1.70 -0.32 -4.89
N ALA A 220 1.30 0.95 -4.85
CA ALA A 220 2.06 2.02 -4.19
C ALA A 220 2.29 1.80 -2.68
N GLY A 221 1.45 1.02 -2.00
CA GLY A 221 1.70 0.51 -0.67
C GLY A 221 2.83 -0.52 -0.65
N ALA A 222 2.93 -1.40 -1.66
CA ALA A 222 4.07 -2.29 -1.83
C ALA A 222 5.35 -1.53 -2.19
N GLY A 223 5.24 -0.48 -2.99
CA GLY A 223 6.30 0.49 -3.24
C GLY A 223 6.75 1.19 -1.94
N SER A 224 5.80 1.58 -1.09
CA SER A 224 6.06 2.12 0.24
C SER A 224 6.79 1.13 1.14
N VAL A 225 6.39 -0.16 1.14
CA VAL A 225 7.11 -1.23 1.84
C VAL A 225 8.56 -1.32 1.34
N LEU A 226 8.79 -1.29 0.02
CA LEU A 226 10.13 -1.21 -0.55
C LEU A 226 10.91 0.00 -0.01
N GLN A 227 10.29 1.18 0.06
CA GLN A 227 10.93 2.37 0.62
C GLN A 227 11.32 2.18 2.08
N HIS A 228 10.46 1.61 2.93
CA HIS A 228 10.77 1.31 4.33
C HIS A 228 11.87 0.24 4.47
N VAL A 229 11.93 -0.72 3.55
CA VAL A 229 13.01 -1.71 3.48
C VAL A 229 14.36 -1.03 3.25
N VAL A 230 14.46 -0.05 2.35
CA VAL A 230 15.73 0.63 2.05
C VAL A 230 15.98 1.90 2.87
N ALA A 231 14.97 2.37 3.63
CA ALA A 231 15.01 3.61 4.40
C ALA A 231 16.24 3.66 5.32
N ASN A 232 16.85 4.86 5.41
CA ASN A 232 18.05 5.11 6.20
C ASN A 232 19.19 4.13 5.85
N ASN A 233 19.31 3.76 4.57
CA ASN A 233 20.29 2.79 4.05
C ASN A 233 20.17 1.40 4.72
N GLY A 234 18.93 0.92 4.89
CA GLY A 234 18.61 -0.35 5.54
C GLY A 234 18.99 -0.41 7.02
N ARG A 235 19.01 0.74 7.70
CA ARG A 235 19.44 0.89 9.10
C ARG A 235 18.51 1.79 9.91
N THR A 236 17.21 1.68 9.70
CA THR A 236 16.24 2.40 10.50
C THR A 236 16.38 2.02 11.97
N GLN A 237 16.47 3.04 12.84
CA GLN A 237 16.61 2.86 14.30
C GLN A 237 15.49 3.60 15.06
N PRO A 238 14.83 2.94 16.05
CA PRO A 238 14.88 1.49 16.29
C PRO A 238 14.32 0.70 15.09
N GLN A 239 14.56 -0.61 15.05
CA GLN A 239 13.91 -1.47 14.07
C GLN A 239 12.39 -1.38 14.23
N LEU A 240 11.68 -1.06 13.15
CA LEU A 240 10.21 -0.84 13.19
C LEU A 240 9.40 -2.08 12.80
N PHE A 241 10.01 -3.00 12.05
CA PHE A 241 9.39 -4.25 11.59
C PHE A 241 10.44 -5.35 11.38
N ARG A 242 9.99 -6.60 11.48
CA ARG A 242 10.79 -7.81 11.22
C ARG A 242 10.43 -8.49 9.89
N GLY A 243 9.22 -8.30 9.38
CA GLY A 243 8.75 -8.89 8.13
C GLY A 243 8.25 -7.83 7.15
N ALA A 244 8.43 -8.09 5.86
CA ALA A 244 7.89 -7.27 4.78
C ALA A 244 7.09 -8.14 3.80
N ILE A 245 5.93 -7.66 3.37
CA ILE A 245 5.11 -8.26 2.34
C ILE A 245 4.83 -7.23 1.25
N THR A 246 5.02 -7.60 0.00
CA THR A 246 4.71 -6.76 -1.16
C THR A 246 3.78 -7.50 -2.11
N SER A 247 2.55 -7.02 -2.27
CA SER A 247 1.66 -7.40 -3.37
C SER A 247 1.85 -6.40 -4.51
N SER A 248 2.47 -6.81 -5.61
CA SER A 248 2.76 -5.96 -6.77
C SER A 248 3.71 -4.81 -6.44
N THR A 249 4.99 -5.09 -6.16
CA THR A 249 6.00 -4.07 -5.80
C THR A 249 6.07 -2.94 -6.82
N PHE A 250 5.58 -1.75 -6.47
CA PHE A 250 5.54 -0.60 -7.39
C PHE A 250 6.79 0.28 -7.28
N LEU A 251 7.55 0.40 -8.37
CA LEU A 251 8.72 1.28 -8.46
C LEU A 251 8.67 2.15 -9.73
N PRO A 252 7.96 3.30 -9.69
CA PRO A 252 8.06 4.31 -10.75
C PRO A 252 9.43 5.00 -10.72
N SER A 253 9.68 5.89 -11.68
CA SER A 253 10.88 6.75 -11.68
C SER A 253 10.96 7.56 -10.38
N GLN A 254 12.10 7.47 -9.68
CA GLN A 254 12.38 8.18 -8.43
C GLN A 254 13.63 9.07 -8.58
N TYR A 255 13.40 10.22 -9.20
CA TYR A 255 14.42 11.25 -9.38
C TYR A 255 14.95 11.79 -8.04
N LYS A 256 16.15 12.40 -8.07
CA LYS A 256 16.62 13.21 -6.95
C LYS A 256 15.73 14.44 -6.82
N TYR A 257 15.45 14.86 -5.59
CA TYR A 257 14.45 15.89 -5.30
C TYR A 257 14.64 17.23 -6.02
N ASP A 258 15.86 17.56 -6.43
CA ASP A 258 16.28 18.79 -7.13
C ASP A 258 16.68 18.53 -8.59
N ASP A 259 16.35 17.35 -9.13
CA ASP A 259 16.48 17.08 -10.56
C ASP A 259 15.41 17.86 -11.36
N ARG A 260 15.61 17.95 -12.68
CA ARG A 260 14.74 18.68 -13.61
C ARG A 260 13.25 18.35 -13.46
N VAL A 261 12.88 17.07 -13.36
CA VAL A 261 11.47 16.65 -13.32
C VAL A 261 10.78 17.09 -12.02
N PRO A 262 11.32 16.78 -10.82
CA PRO A 262 10.86 17.35 -9.56
C PRO A 262 10.74 18.88 -9.52
N GLU A 263 11.75 19.61 -10.01
CA GLU A 263 11.72 21.09 -10.01
C GLU A 263 10.63 21.66 -10.93
N LEU A 264 10.37 21.00 -12.06
CA LEU A 264 9.26 21.35 -12.95
C LEU A 264 7.91 21.12 -12.27
N LEU A 265 7.73 19.97 -11.59
CA LEU A 265 6.50 19.68 -10.84
C LEU A 265 6.26 20.71 -9.73
N PHE A 266 7.31 21.04 -8.96
CA PHE A 266 7.21 22.09 -7.94
C PHE A 266 6.80 23.44 -8.54
N SER A 267 7.44 23.83 -9.64
CA SER A 267 7.15 25.10 -10.33
C SER A 267 5.71 25.16 -10.87
N GLU A 268 5.18 24.03 -11.37
CA GLU A 268 3.81 23.95 -11.87
C GLU A 268 2.79 24.12 -10.73
N VAL A 269 2.99 23.45 -9.59
CA VAL A 269 2.14 23.64 -8.40
C VAL A 269 2.15 25.10 -7.97
N VAL A 270 3.34 25.70 -7.84
CA VAL A 270 3.50 27.12 -7.47
C VAL A 270 2.76 28.05 -8.43
N ALA A 271 2.80 27.77 -9.73
CA ALA A 271 2.11 28.57 -10.74
C ALA A 271 0.59 28.45 -10.63
N GLN A 272 0.06 27.24 -10.52
CA GLN A 272 -1.38 27.00 -10.50
C GLN A 272 -2.09 27.58 -9.26
N VAL A 273 -1.38 27.71 -8.13
CA VAL A 273 -1.93 28.37 -6.93
C VAL A 273 -1.48 29.82 -6.75
N ASN A 274 -0.99 30.47 -7.81
CA ASN A 274 -0.61 31.88 -7.85
C ASN A 274 0.52 32.28 -6.86
N CYS A 275 1.45 31.36 -6.59
CA CYS A 275 2.59 31.60 -5.71
C CYS A 275 3.88 31.99 -6.45
N SER A 276 3.88 32.09 -7.78
CA SER A 276 5.10 32.34 -8.57
C SER A 276 5.82 33.66 -8.25
N SER A 277 5.09 34.70 -7.87
CA SER A 277 5.65 36.01 -7.51
C SER A 277 5.97 36.15 -6.01
N ALA A 278 5.69 35.13 -5.20
CA ALA A 278 5.95 35.17 -3.77
C ALA A 278 7.45 35.12 -3.49
N ALA A 279 7.93 36.00 -2.59
CA ALA A 279 9.32 35.97 -2.13
C ALA A 279 9.65 34.67 -1.37
N ASP A 280 8.68 34.15 -0.60
CA ASP A 280 8.73 32.84 0.03
C ASP A 280 7.59 31.97 -0.55
N LYS A 281 7.94 31.13 -1.53
CA LYS A 281 7.01 30.23 -2.19
C LYS A 281 6.41 29.22 -1.20
N MET A 282 7.20 28.70 -0.27
CA MET A 282 6.70 27.71 0.70
C MET A 282 5.69 28.34 1.66
N ALA A 283 5.95 29.55 2.15
CA ALA A 283 4.97 30.29 2.95
C ALA A 283 3.67 30.54 2.17
N CYS A 284 3.77 30.91 0.89
CA CYS A 284 2.60 31.09 0.02
C CYS A 284 1.82 29.78 -0.17
N LEU A 285 2.50 28.66 -0.46
CA LEU A 285 1.86 27.34 -0.62
C LEU A 285 1.15 26.88 0.66
N ARG A 286 1.68 27.18 1.85
CA ARG A 286 1.00 26.88 3.12
C ARG A 286 -0.21 27.77 3.38
N ALA A 287 -0.20 29.00 2.88
CA ALA A 287 -1.32 29.93 2.98
C ALA A 287 -2.39 29.71 1.89
N ALA A 288 -2.07 28.96 0.83
CA ALA A 288 -2.99 28.67 -0.25
C ALA A 288 -4.24 27.92 0.22
N ASP A 289 -5.35 28.12 -0.47
CA ASP A 289 -6.58 27.38 -0.21
C ASP A 289 -6.39 25.89 -0.55
N ALA A 290 -6.91 25.02 0.31
CA ALA A 290 -6.74 23.57 0.14
C ALA A 290 -7.44 23.04 -1.11
N ASN A 291 -8.59 23.62 -1.49
CA ASN A 291 -9.27 23.22 -2.73
C ASN A 291 -8.50 23.71 -3.95
N GLY A 292 -7.87 24.89 -3.89
CA GLY A 292 -6.98 25.36 -4.96
C GLY A 292 -5.79 24.42 -5.18
N LEU A 293 -5.16 23.95 -4.10
CA LEU A 293 -4.11 22.93 -4.17
C LEU A 293 -4.64 21.58 -4.68
N GLN A 294 -5.86 21.19 -4.28
CA GLN A 294 -6.48 19.97 -4.79
C GLN A 294 -6.82 20.06 -6.28
N THR A 295 -7.30 21.21 -6.77
CA THR A 295 -7.49 21.44 -8.20
C THR A 295 -6.16 21.28 -8.93
N ALA A 296 -5.10 21.90 -8.43
CA ALA A 296 -3.77 21.75 -9.02
C ALA A 296 -3.25 20.31 -8.99
N ASN A 297 -3.48 19.60 -7.87
CA ASN A 297 -3.18 18.18 -7.73
C ASN A 297 -3.86 17.35 -8.83
N THR A 298 -5.15 17.54 -9.07
CA THR A 298 -5.89 16.82 -10.11
C THR A 298 -5.41 17.18 -11.52
N GLU A 299 -5.25 18.46 -11.83
CA GLU A 299 -4.88 18.94 -13.15
C GLU A 299 -3.47 18.50 -13.57
N ILE A 300 -2.49 18.62 -12.67
CA ILE A 300 -1.10 18.22 -12.92
C ILE A 300 -1.03 16.73 -13.20
N ASN A 301 -1.62 15.88 -12.35
CA ASN A 301 -1.62 14.43 -12.57
C ASN A 301 -2.34 14.04 -13.86
N SER A 302 -3.47 14.68 -14.17
CA SER A 302 -4.23 14.43 -15.40
C SER A 302 -3.44 14.77 -16.67
N GLY A 303 -2.49 15.72 -16.58
CA GLY A 303 -1.59 16.11 -17.67
C GLY A 303 -0.37 15.22 -17.86
N GLY A 304 -0.17 14.22 -16.98
CA GLY A 304 0.92 13.25 -17.08
C GLY A 304 0.77 12.29 -18.26
N PHE A 305 1.85 11.56 -18.58
CA PHE A 305 1.79 10.47 -19.54
C PHE A 305 0.85 9.37 -19.02
N TRP A 306 0.04 8.78 -19.91
CA TRP A 306 -0.97 7.78 -19.52
C TRP A 306 -0.34 6.64 -18.69
N GLY A 307 -1.03 6.24 -17.61
CA GLY A 307 -0.56 5.18 -16.71
C GLY A 307 0.60 5.56 -15.79
N THR A 308 1.09 6.80 -15.85
CA THR A 308 2.15 7.29 -14.96
C THR A 308 1.61 8.13 -13.83
N PHE A 309 2.41 8.19 -12.76
CA PHE A 309 2.11 8.93 -11.54
C PHE A 309 3.20 9.98 -11.33
N LEU A 310 2.81 11.23 -11.10
CA LEU A 310 3.76 12.35 -11.07
C LEU A 310 4.26 12.65 -9.66
N PHE A 311 3.35 12.67 -8.68
CA PHE A 311 3.69 12.88 -7.28
C PHE A 311 4.01 11.55 -6.61
N VAL A 312 5.24 11.08 -6.82
CA VAL A 312 5.79 9.82 -6.28
C VAL A 312 6.99 10.12 -5.38
N PRO A 313 7.51 9.14 -4.61
CA PRO A 313 8.69 9.38 -3.80
C PRO A 313 9.92 9.83 -4.61
N VAL A 314 10.73 10.71 -4.02
CA VAL A 314 12.00 11.19 -4.58
C VAL A 314 13.19 10.76 -3.73
N VAL A 315 14.38 10.69 -4.31
CA VAL A 315 15.62 10.53 -3.55
C VAL A 315 15.89 11.83 -2.79
N ASP A 316 15.65 11.82 -1.47
CA ASP A 316 15.74 12.99 -0.60
C ASP A 316 17.11 13.15 0.09
N GLY A 317 17.98 12.14 0.02
CA GLY A 317 19.33 12.14 0.60
C GLY A 317 19.39 11.85 2.12
N THR A 318 18.26 11.56 2.75
CA THR A 318 18.10 11.32 4.19
C THR A 318 17.30 10.05 4.47
N PHE A 319 15.98 10.06 4.28
CA PHE A 319 15.13 8.88 4.43
C PHE A 319 15.38 7.93 3.26
N ILE A 320 15.26 8.43 2.02
CA ILE A 320 15.70 7.74 0.80
C ILE A 320 17.05 8.31 0.36
N THR A 321 18.12 7.59 0.69
CA THR A 321 19.51 8.09 0.53
C THR A 321 20.01 8.06 -0.90
N GLN A 322 19.51 7.14 -1.72
CA GLN A 322 19.83 6.94 -3.12
C GLN A 322 18.70 6.18 -3.81
N ARG A 323 18.76 6.03 -5.13
CA ARG A 323 17.77 5.28 -5.90
C ARG A 323 17.54 3.87 -5.32
N PRO A 324 16.29 3.37 -5.24
CA PRO A 324 15.99 2.05 -4.73
C PRO A 324 16.79 0.93 -5.41
N THR A 325 16.97 0.94 -6.75
CA THR A 325 17.76 -0.10 -7.42
C THR A 325 19.19 -0.20 -6.88
N LEU A 326 19.86 0.94 -6.64
CA LEU A 326 21.19 0.97 -6.05
C LEU A 326 21.18 0.50 -4.59
N SER A 327 20.20 0.94 -3.81
CA SER A 327 20.04 0.52 -2.40
C SER A 327 19.85 -0.99 -2.29
N LEU A 328 19.06 -1.59 -3.17
CA LEU A 328 18.80 -3.03 -3.21
C LEU A 328 20.04 -3.84 -3.62
N LEU A 329 20.85 -3.32 -4.55
CA LEU A 329 22.13 -3.96 -4.93
C LEU A 329 23.11 -4.06 -3.76
N GLU A 330 23.06 -3.12 -2.80
CA GLU A 330 23.89 -3.19 -1.59
C GLU A 330 23.43 -4.27 -0.60
N SER A 331 22.22 -4.82 -0.77
CA SER A 331 21.62 -5.83 0.12
C SER A 331 21.56 -5.40 1.59
N LYS A 332 21.51 -4.08 1.84
CA LYS A 332 21.28 -3.50 3.15
C LYS A 332 19.79 -3.20 3.27
N VAL A 333 19.09 -4.05 4.01
CA VAL A 333 17.64 -4.01 4.14
C VAL A 333 17.22 -3.95 5.60
N ASN A 334 16.20 -3.16 5.89
CA ASN A 334 15.40 -3.30 7.10
C ASN A 334 14.50 -4.53 6.94
N GLY A 335 14.41 -5.37 7.98
CA GLY A 335 13.58 -6.57 7.97
C GLY A 335 14.37 -7.89 7.79
N GLU A 336 13.84 -8.94 8.40
CA GLU A 336 14.44 -10.27 8.48
C GLU A 336 14.00 -11.17 7.33
N MET A 337 12.74 -11.05 6.89
CA MET A 337 12.17 -11.90 5.84
C MET A 337 11.25 -11.09 4.92
N LEU A 338 11.15 -11.53 3.66
CA LEU A 338 10.30 -10.95 2.64
C LEU A 338 9.36 -12.00 2.02
N LEU A 339 8.09 -11.64 1.80
CA LEU A 339 7.17 -12.33 0.91
C LEU A 339 6.72 -11.36 -0.18
N SER A 340 7.01 -11.66 -1.45
CA SER A 340 6.56 -10.84 -2.57
C SER A 340 5.68 -11.64 -3.50
N VAL A 341 4.52 -11.09 -3.85
CA VAL A 341 3.58 -11.68 -4.81
C VAL A 341 3.29 -10.66 -5.90
N THR A 342 3.17 -11.10 -7.14
CA THR A 342 2.79 -10.26 -8.30
C THR A 342 1.61 -10.87 -9.01
N ASN A 343 0.78 -10.07 -9.65
CA ASN A 343 -0.19 -10.55 -10.65
C ASN A 343 0.56 -10.88 -11.96
N THR A 344 0.00 -11.77 -12.79
CA THR A 344 0.66 -12.17 -14.05
C THR A 344 0.84 -11.00 -15.03
N PHE A 345 -0.13 -10.09 -15.13
CA PHE A 345 -0.20 -9.03 -16.14
C PHE A 345 -0.36 -7.63 -15.51
N GLU A 346 0.54 -7.28 -14.59
CA GLU A 346 0.51 -6.02 -13.80
C GLU A 346 0.38 -4.74 -14.64
N GLY A 347 1.05 -4.67 -15.77
CA GLY A 347 1.20 -3.46 -16.57
C GLY A 347 0.03 -3.17 -17.51
N THR A 348 -0.88 -4.12 -17.71
CA THR A 348 -1.91 -4.04 -18.76
C THR A 348 -2.87 -2.86 -18.54
N ASP A 349 -3.23 -2.58 -17.29
CA ASP A 349 -4.15 -1.49 -16.94
C ASP A 349 -3.50 -0.10 -17.09
N PHE A 350 -2.16 -0.04 -17.17
CA PHE A 350 -1.39 1.21 -17.23
C PHE A 350 -0.98 1.60 -18.66
N VAL A 351 -1.50 0.91 -19.66
CA VAL A 351 -1.27 1.21 -21.07
C VAL A 351 -2.56 1.69 -21.71
N ASP A 352 -2.45 2.73 -22.54
CA ASP A 352 -3.60 3.23 -23.29
C ASP A 352 -4.05 2.19 -24.32
N GLN A 353 -5.22 1.63 -24.07
CA GLN A 353 -5.79 0.58 -24.92
C GLN A 353 -6.26 1.11 -26.29
N ALA A 354 -6.48 2.42 -26.44
CA ALA A 354 -6.93 3.04 -27.68
C ALA A 354 -5.79 3.39 -28.65
N THR A 355 -4.59 3.71 -28.14
CA THR A 355 -3.40 4.04 -28.96
C THR A 355 -2.31 2.97 -28.98
N GLY A 356 -2.39 1.97 -28.10
CA GLY A 356 -1.39 0.90 -27.99
C GLY A 356 -1.12 0.15 -29.30
N ALA A 357 -2.08 0.15 -30.24
CA ALA A 357 -1.96 -0.46 -31.56
C ALA A 357 -0.93 0.26 -32.49
N THR A 358 -0.40 1.43 -32.11
CA THR A 358 0.45 2.27 -32.98
C THR A 358 1.89 2.49 -32.51
N ALA A 359 2.23 2.22 -31.25
CA ALA A 359 3.61 2.38 -30.75
C ALA A 359 4.31 1.01 -30.58
N ASN A 360 5.42 0.81 -31.29
CA ASN A 360 6.31 -0.30 -30.98
C ASN A 360 7.00 -0.08 -29.61
N ALA A 361 7.45 -1.14 -28.95
CA ALA A 361 8.05 -1.08 -27.60
C ALA A 361 9.19 -0.05 -27.49
N THR A 362 9.95 0.16 -28.57
CA THR A 362 11.00 1.16 -28.69
C THR A 362 10.46 2.57 -28.46
N GLN A 363 9.41 2.98 -29.19
CA GLN A 363 8.85 4.31 -29.07
C GLN A 363 8.18 4.53 -27.72
N TYR A 364 7.50 3.49 -27.20
CA TYR A 364 6.90 3.56 -25.86
C TYR A 364 7.96 3.80 -24.78
N ALA A 365 9.08 3.07 -24.83
CA ALA A 365 10.17 3.24 -23.87
C ALA A 365 10.80 4.65 -23.90
N LEU A 366 10.93 5.25 -25.09
CA LEU A 366 11.40 6.65 -25.24
C LEU A 366 10.42 7.66 -24.66
N ASN A 367 9.11 7.40 -24.77
CA ASN A 367 8.07 8.28 -24.24
C ASN A 367 7.99 8.18 -22.70
N LEU A 368 8.09 6.97 -22.16
CA LEU A 368 8.01 6.75 -20.72
C LEU A 368 9.25 7.26 -19.97
N PHE A 369 10.44 6.95 -20.48
CA PHE A 369 11.70 7.30 -19.82
C PHE A 369 12.40 8.43 -20.59
N PRO A 370 12.29 9.69 -20.13
CA PRO A 370 12.78 10.85 -20.88
C PRO A 370 14.31 10.88 -21.06
N ASP A 371 15.04 10.12 -20.24
CA ASP A 371 16.51 10.05 -20.30
C ASP A 371 16.99 8.83 -21.12
N PHE A 372 16.10 8.07 -21.77
CA PHE A 372 16.47 6.98 -22.67
C PHE A 372 17.05 7.50 -23.99
N GLY A 373 18.12 6.85 -24.45
CA GLY A 373 18.65 7.01 -25.80
C GLY A 373 18.12 5.96 -26.78
N PRO A 374 18.31 6.16 -28.11
CA PRO A 374 17.88 5.20 -29.12
C PRO A 374 18.42 3.79 -28.91
N ALA A 375 19.67 3.64 -28.46
CA ALA A 375 20.28 2.33 -28.23
C ALA A 375 19.59 1.52 -27.13
N GLN A 376 19.19 2.17 -26.03
CA GLN A 376 18.44 1.51 -24.95
C GLN A 376 17.04 1.13 -25.41
N ALA A 377 16.36 2.04 -26.10
CA ALA A 377 15.03 1.79 -26.64
C ALA A 377 15.01 0.65 -27.68
N ASP A 378 16.01 0.59 -28.57
CA ASP A 378 16.16 -0.53 -29.52
C ASP A 378 16.39 -1.86 -28.79
N LYS A 379 17.14 -1.82 -27.67
CA LYS A 379 17.35 -3.02 -26.86
C LYS A 379 16.06 -3.49 -26.19
N VAL A 380 15.20 -2.57 -25.73
CA VAL A 380 13.83 -2.89 -25.28
C VAL A 380 13.07 -3.55 -26.42
N GLY A 381 13.04 -2.93 -27.62
CA GLY A 381 12.38 -3.51 -28.79
C GLY A 381 12.80 -4.96 -29.09
N GLN A 382 14.09 -5.27 -28.95
CA GLN A 382 14.63 -6.63 -29.12
C GLN A 382 14.22 -7.60 -28.01
N LEU A 383 14.22 -7.15 -26.74
CA LEU A 383 13.93 -8.00 -25.58
C LEU A 383 12.45 -8.42 -25.51
N TYR A 384 11.58 -7.61 -26.09
CA TYR A 384 10.14 -7.83 -26.13
C TYR A 384 9.64 -8.26 -27.53
N ALA A 385 10.54 -8.42 -28.49
CA ALA A 385 10.21 -8.95 -29.81
C ALA A 385 9.72 -10.40 -29.70
N GLY A 386 8.57 -10.70 -30.30
CA GLY A 386 8.03 -12.06 -30.38
C GLY A 386 7.39 -12.58 -29.09
N LEU A 387 7.09 -11.72 -28.11
CA LEU A 387 6.16 -12.07 -27.05
C LEU A 387 4.75 -12.18 -27.64
N GLU A 388 4.33 -13.41 -27.95
CA GLU A 388 2.94 -13.73 -28.24
C GLU A 388 2.19 -13.82 -26.90
N THR A 389 1.43 -12.80 -26.54
CA THR A 389 0.50 -12.87 -25.42
C THR A 389 -0.88 -13.26 -25.95
N PRO A 390 -1.46 -14.40 -25.50
CA PRO A 390 -2.77 -14.86 -25.98
C PRO A 390 -3.93 -13.94 -25.60
N LEU A 391 -3.75 -13.06 -24.63
CA LEU A 391 -4.74 -12.08 -24.18
C LEU A 391 -4.27 -10.68 -24.59
N PHE A 392 -5.12 -9.98 -25.33
CA PHE A 392 -4.92 -8.63 -25.88
C PHE A 392 -3.89 -8.53 -27.02
N GLN A 393 -4.22 -9.16 -28.15
CA GLN A 393 -3.57 -8.90 -29.44
C GLN A 393 -3.85 -7.45 -29.86
N GLU A 394 -2.94 -6.55 -29.49
CA GLU A 394 -2.47 -5.33 -30.19
C GLU A 394 -1.60 -4.46 -29.24
N ASN A 395 -1.81 -4.53 -27.91
CA ASN A 395 -1.18 -3.65 -26.90
C ASN A 395 -0.29 -4.37 -25.86
N ALA A 396 -0.28 -5.69 -25.87
CA ALA A 396 0.30 -6.49 -24.80
C ALA A 396 1.81 -6.38 -24.65
N VAL A 397 2.55 -5.96 -25.68
CA VAL A 397 4.00 -5.72 -25.56
C VAL A 397 4.29 -4.52 -24.65
N GLN A 398 3.47 -3.47 -24.71
CA GLN A 398 3.59 -2.31 -23.82
C GLN A 398 3.14 -2.69 -22.40
N GLY A 399 2.07 -3.48 -22.29
CA GLY A 399 1.60 -4.01 -21.00
C GLY A 399 2.67 -4.87 -20.33
N GLU A 400 3.30 -5.77 -21.06
CA GLU A 400 4.43 -6.61 -20.60
C GLU A 400 5.66 -5.78 -20.23
N TYR A 401 5.89 -4.69 -20.95
CA TYR A 401 6.96 -3.75 -20.66
C TYR A 401 6.73 -3.05 -19.32
N GLU A 402 5.55 -2.44 -19.11
CA GLU A 402 5.15 -1.81 -17.84
C GLU A 402 5.15 -2.84 -16.70
N THR A 403 4.58 -4.01 -16.98
CA THR A 403 4.57 -5.18 -16.08
C THR A 403 5.98 -5.46 -15.58
N ALA A 404 6.95 -5.55 -16.48
CA ALA A 404 8.32 -5.84 -16.13
C ALA A 404 9.04 -4.68 -15.46
N ALA A 405 9.03 -3.49 -16.06
CA ALA A 405 9.85 -2.36 -15.64
C ALA A 405 9.40 -1.76 -14.31
N ILE A 406 8.09 -1.70 -14.05
CA ILE A 406 7.52 -0.98 -12.91
C ILE A 406 7.11 -1.92 -11.75
N PHE A 407 6.79 -3.20 -12.04
CA PHE A 407 6.26 -4.12 -11.03
C PHE A 407 7.09 -5.40 -10.80
N ILE A 408 7.21 -6.23 -11.84
CA ILE A 408 7.79 -7.57 -11.75
C ILE A 408 9.31 -7.53 -11.53
N CYS A 409 10.06 -6.74 -12.29
CA CYS A 409 11.51 -6.66 -12.10
C CYS A 409 11.92 -6.00 -10.78
N PRO A 410 11.28 -4.90 -10.33
CA PRO A 410 11.46 -4.38 -8.99
C PRO A 410 11.25 -5.42 -7.89
N THR A 411 10.25 -6.30 -8.06
CA THR A 411 10.06 -7.45 -7.15
C THR A 411 11.29 -8.36 -7.11
N TYR A 412 11.89 -8.71 -8.26
CA TYR A 412 13.12 -9.52 -8.28
C TYR A 412 14.33 -8.82 -7.67
N PHE A 413 14.46 -7.50 -7.84
CA PHE A 413 15.53 -6.73 -7.19
C PHE A 413 15.40 -6.82 -5.67
N LEU A 414 14.17 -6.69 -5.17
CA LEU A 414 13.85 -6.79 -3.76
C LEU A 414 14.10 -8.21 -3.21
N LEU A 415 13.66 -9.25 -3.93
CA LEU A 415 13.92 -10.65 -3.57
C LEU A 415 15.42 -10.94 -3.42
N ASN A 416 16.24 -10.41 -4.33
CA ASN A 416 17.69 -10.61 -4.33
C ASN A 416 18.36 -9.87 -3.16
N ALA A 417 17.89 -8.68 -2.80
CA ALA A 417 18.42 -7.90 -1.67
C ALA A 417 18.25 -8.61 -0.31
N PHE A 418 17.25 -9.50 -0.18
CA PHE A 418 17.06 -10.33 1.02
C PHE A 418 17.96 -11.57 1.06
N ALA A 419 18.77 -11.84 0.03
CA ALA A 419 19.86 -12.83 0.02
C ALA A 419 19.47 -14.23 0.59
N GLY A 420 18.40 -14.83 0.05
CA GLY A 420 17.90 -16.15 0.49
C GLY A 420 16.96 -16.11 1.70
N ARG A 421 16.50 -14.92 2.10
CA ARG A 421 15.47 -14.70 3.14
C ARG A 421 14.15 -14.21 2.53
N SER A 422 13.79 -14.73 1.37
CA SER A 422 12.64 -14.26 0.60
C SER A 422 11.84 -15.40 -0.05
N PHE A 423 10.54 -15.17 -0.22
CA PHE A 423 9.61 -16.03 -0.96
C PHE A 423 8.96 -15.23 -2.08
N LYS A 424 8.77 -15.85 -3.25
CA LYS A 424 8.09 -15.25 -4.41
C LYS A 424 6.84 -16.05 -4.75
N GLY A 425 5.74 -15.37 -5.04
CA GLY A 425 4.52 -15.97 -5.58
C GLY A 425 4.00 -15.20 -6.78
N GLU A 426 3.12 -15.83 -7.54
CA GLU A 426 2.41 -15.26 -8.66
C GLU A 426 0.91 -15.55 -8.51
N PHE A 427 0.09 -14.50 -8.60
CA PHE A 427 -1.35 -14.61 -8.74
C PHE A 427 -1.69 -14.63 -10.23
N ALA A 428 -2.26 -15.73 -10.68
CA ALA A 428 -2.45 -16.02 -12.10
C ALA A 428 -3.90 -16.39 -12.47
N ILE A 429 -4.87 -16.17 -11.57
CA ILE A 429 -6.28 -16.32 -11.93
C ILE A 429 -6.62 -15.33 -13.05
N PRO A 430 -7.10 -15.79 -14.22
CA PRO A 430 -7.42 -14.91 -15.33
C PRO A 430 -8.46 -13.83 -14.95
N PRO A 431 -8.28 -12.58 -15.41
CA PRO A 431 -7.27 -12.12 -16.34
C PRO A 431 -5.90 -11.79 -15.70
N GLY A 432 -5.72 -11.93 -14.39
CA GLY A 432 -4.42 -11.73 -13.72
C GLY A 432 -3.88 -10.31 -13.81
N LEU A 433 -4.77 -9.31 -13.83
CA LEU A 433 -4.39 -7.89 -13.93
C LEU A 433 -3.97 -7.33 -12.56
N HIS A 434 -3.44 -6.11 -12.56
CA HIS A 434 -3.06 -5.43 -11.32
C HIS A 434 -4.21 -5.39 -10.31
N ALA A 435 -3.88 -5.58 -9.03
CA ALA A 435 -4.83 -5.59 -7.91
C ALA A 435 -5.95 -6.67 -7.98
N ASN A 436 -5.94 -7.60 -8.94
CA ASN A 436 -6.95 -8.66 -9.02
C ASN A 436 -6.87 -9.65 -7.84
N ASP A 437 -5.72 -9.69 -7.17
CA ASP A 437 -5.48 -10.46 -5.96
C ASP A 437 -6.13 -9.85 -4.70
N VAL A 438 -6.43 -8.54 -4.69
CA VAL A 438 -6.92 -7.79 -3.51
C VAL A 438 -8.19 -8.41 -2.91
N ALA A 439 -9.14 -8.80 -3.75
CA ALA A 439 -10.40 -9.39 -3.32
C ALA A 439 -10.22 -10.66 -2.48
N TYR A 440 -9.11 -11.38 -2.65
CA TYR A 440 -8.88 -12.67 -1.99
C TYR A 440 -8.42 -12.51 -0.54
N TYR A 441 -7.80 -11.38 -0.18
CA TYR A 441 -7.45 -11.07 1.21
C TYR A 441 -8.28 -9.92 1.81
N TRP A 442 -9.05 -9.19 0.99
CA TRP A 442 -10.06 -8.21 1.43
C TRP A 442 -11.45 -8.48 0.81
N PRO A 443 -12.08 -9.62 1.13
CA PRO A 443 -13.37 -10.00 0.56
C PRO A 443 -14.54 -9.03 0.88
N THR A 444 -14.42 -8.13 1.87
CA THR A 444 -15.42 -7.07 2.07
C THR A 444 -15.34 -5.96 1.02
N LEU A 445 -14.16 -5.75 0.41
CA LEU A 445 -13.94 -4.70 -0.58
C LEU A 445 -14.56 -5.07 -1.93
N SER A 446 -14.38 -6.31 -2.36
CA SER A 446 -15.03 -6.85 -3.54
C SER A 446 -15.07 -8.38 -3.52
N THR A 447 -16.06 -8.96 -4.17
CA THR A 447 -16.17 -10.42 -4.30
C THR A 447 -15.13 -10.95 -5.29
N PRO A 448 -14.30 -11.93 -4.92
CA PRO A 448 -13.35 -12.57 -5.84
C PRO A 448 -14.05 -13.15 -7.08
N PRO A 449 -13.49 -12.98 -8.30
CA PRO A 449 -14.05 -13.61 -9.49
C PRO A 449 -14.01 -15.15 -9.43
N PHE A 450 -12.91 -15.74 -8.96
CA PHE A 450 -12.78 -17.19 -8.78
C PHE A 450 -13.14 -17.59 -7.34
N GLN A 451 -14.42 -17.87 -7.12
CA GLN A 451 -14.97 -18.19 -5.79
C GLN A 451 -14.76 -19.66 -5.42
N ASN A 452 -13.50 -20.05 -5.22
CA ASN A 452 -13.14 -21.37 -4.74
C ASN A 452 -12.53 -21.31 -3.33
N THR A 453 -13.19 -21.95 -2.35
CA THR A 453 -12.78 -21.88 -0.94
C THR A 453 -11.37 -22.41 -0.70
N ASP A 454 -10.96 -23.50 -1.36
CA ASP A 454 -9.62 -24.08 -1.19
C ASP A 454 -8.56 -23.13 -1.75
N PHE A 455 -8.83 -22.49 -2.89
CA PHE A 455 -7.97 -21.46 -3.47
C PHE A 455 -7.86 -20.22 -2.57
N ILE A 456 -8.99 -19.64 -2.17
CA ILE A 456 -9.04 -18.44 -1.32
C ILE A 456 -8.27 -18.68 -0.03
N ASN A 457 -8.50 -19.83 0.62
CA ASN A 457 -7.76 -20.20 1.82
C ASN A 457 -6.27 -20.41 1.53
N ALA A 458 -5.90 -21.07 0.45
CA ALA A 458 -4.50 -21.27 0.08
C ALA A 458 -3.75 -19.96 -0.15
N PHE A 459 -4.39 -19.00 -0.84
CA PHE A 459 -3.82 -17.71 -1.16
C PHE A 459 -3.75 -16.81 0.07
N ALA A 460 -4.90 -16.44 0.64
CA ALA A 460 -5.01 -15.46 1.72
C ALA A 460 -4.23 -15.89 2.98
N GLN A 461 -4.35 -17.17 3.36
CA GLN A 461 -3.68 -17.67 4.57
C GLN A 461 -2.16 -17.76 4.43
N SER A 462 -1.61 -17.75 3.21
CA SER A 462 -0.15 -17.71 3.03
C SER A 462 0.44 -16.37 3.51
N PHE A 463 -0.28 -15.27 3.30
CA PHE A 463 0.13 -13.95 3.77
C PHE A 463 0.03 -13.84 5.30
N THR A 464 -1.07 -14.33 5.90
CA THR A 464 -1.24 -14.30 7.36
C THR A 464 -0.29 -15.25 8.08
N ALA A 465 -0.04 -16.44 7.52
CA ALA A 465 0.98 -17.37 8.00
C ALA A 465 2.36 -16.71 8.03
N PHE A 466 2.74 -16.01 6.95
CA PHE A 466 3.98 -15.25 6.90
C PHE A 466 4.00 -14.10 7.92
N ALA A 467 2.93 -13.32 8.05
CA ALA A 467 2.88 -12.22 9.02
C ALA A 467 3.11 -12.70 10.47
N ILE A 468 2.56 -13.88 10.81
CA ILE A 468 2.66 -14.49 12.14
C ILE A 468 4.05 -15.10 12.38
N SER A 469 4.61 -15.82 11.39
CA SER A 469 5.75 -16.72 11.59
C SER A 469 7.02 -16.36 10.80
N LEU A 470 6.92 -15.41 9.86
CA LEU A 470 7.90 -15.12 8.81
C LEU A 470 8.19 -16.27 7.83
N ASP A 471 7.32 -17.29 7.79
CA ASP A 471 7.41 -18.42 6.87
C ASP A 471 6.00 -18.85 6.40
N PRO A 472 5.68 -18.75 5.09
CA PRO A 472 4.34 -19.11 4.59
C PRO A 472 4.04 -20.62 4.73
N ASN A 473 5.05 -21.45 5.05
CA ASN A 473 4.88 -22.88 5.29
C ASN A 473 4.35 -23.21 6.71
N VAL A 474 4.41 -22.26 7.66
CA VAL A 474 3.84 -22.43 9.00
C VAL A 474 2.37 -22.06 8.95
N LYS A 475 1.57 -22.99 8.44
CA LYS A 475 0.17 -22.74 8.11
C LYS A 475 -0.67 -22.45 9.36
N VAL A 476 -1.53 -21.44 9.28
CA VAL A 476 -2.54 -21.14 10.32
C VAL A 476 -3.65 -22.19 10.36
N SER A 477 -3.97 -22.81 9.22
CA SER A 477 -4.87 -23.96 9.10
C SER A 477 -4.46 -24.85 7.91
N ALA A 478 -5.04 -26.04 7.77
CA ALA A 478 -4.71 -26.92 6.65
C ALA A 478 -5.22 -26.32 5.32
N THR A 479 -4.31 -26.12 4.36
CA THR A 479 -4.62 -25.62 3.01
C THR A 479 -3.99 -26.49 1.93
N ILE A 480 -4.45 -26.34 0.68
CA ILE A 480 -3.87 -27.00 -0.49
C ILE A 480 -2.49 -26.48 -0.89
N THR A 481 -2.01 -25.37 -0.31
CA THR A 481 -0.69 -24.79 -0.63
C THR A 481 0.40 -25.81 -0.37
N PRO A 482 1.18 -26.25 -1.38
CA PRO A 482 2.30 -27.15 -1.15
C PRO A 482 3.46 -26.41 -0.47
N LYS A 483 4.57 -27.10 -0.24
CA LYS A 483 5.79 -26.47 0.29
C LYS A 483 6.23 -25.33 -0.63
N TRP A 484 6.35 -24.13 -0.06
CA TRP A 484 6.83 -22.93 -0.72
C TRP A 484 8.33 -22.77 -0.44
N ASN A 485 9.15 -23.01 -1.44
CA ASN A 485 10.59 -22.84 -1.29
C ASN A 485 10.98 -21.36 -1.30
N LYS A 486 12.07 -21.04 -0.58
CA LYS A 486 12.69 -19.72 -0.66
C LYS A 486 13.15 -19.45 -2.09
N TRP A 487 13.04 -18.18 -2.53
CA TRP A 487 13.38 -17.73 -3.87
C TRP A 487 14.76 -18.20 -4.36
N ALA A 488 15.77 -18.10 -3.51
CA ALA A 488 17.15 -18.50 -3.84
C ALA A 488 17.31 -19.99 -4.18
N VAL A 489 16.31 -20.83 -3.88
CA VAL A 489 16.30 -22.25 -4.22
C VAL A 489 15.71 -22.41 -5.61
N GLY A 490 16.57 -22.42 -6.63
CA GLY A 490 16.19 -22.72 -8.01
C GLY A 490 15.33 -21.67 -8.70
N HIS A 491 15.24 -20.44 -8.15
CA HIS A 491 14.38 -19.37 -8.66
C HIS A 491 12.91 -19.82 -8.80
N THR A 492 12.43 -20.53 -7.78
CA THR A 492 11.05 -21.02 -7.75
C THR A 492 10.11 -20.01 -7.11
N GLU A 493 8.89 -19.95 -7.62
CA GLU A 493 7.80 -19.15 -7.07
C GLU A 493 6.52 -19.99 -6.91
N MET A 494 5.65 -19.63 -5.97
CA MET A 494 4.35 -20.28 -5.82
C MET A 494 3.36 -19.66 -6.81
N ASN A 495 2.86 -20.46 -7.74
CA ASN A 495 1.81 -20.03 -8.66
C ASN A 495 0.43 -20.34 -8.06
N PHE A 496 -0.46 -19.34 -8.09
CA PHE A 496 -1.85 -19.44 -7.69
C PHE A 496 -2.72 -19.24 -8.92
N ASN A 497 -3.15 -20.34 -9.54
CA ASN A 497 -3.95 -20.34 -10.76
C ASN A 497 -5.18 -21.25 -10.65
N GLU A 498 -5.95 -21.35 -11.73
CA GLU A 498 -7.01 -22.33 -11.97
C GLU A 498 -6.68 -23.22 -13.18
N THR A 499 -7.29 -24.39 -13.26
CA THR A 499 -7.25 -25.26 -14.45
C THR A 499 -8.29 -24.80 -15.47
N GLU A 500 -8.17 -25.24 -16.72
CA GLU A 500 -9.22 -25.02 -17.76
C GLU A 500 -10.62 -25.51 -17.34
N SER A 501 -10.68 -26.47 -16.42
CA SER A 501 -11.92 -26.98 -15.84
C SER A 501 -12.40 -26.22 -14.60
N GLY A 502 -11.79 -25.09 -14.25
CA GLY A 502 -12.17 -24.25 -13.11
C GLY A 502 -11.82 -24.85 -11.74
N LEU A 503 -10.78 -25.68 -11.65
CA LEU A 503 -10.28 -26.24 -10.39
C LEU A 503 -9.07 -25.46 -9.90
N PRO A 504 -8.83 -25.35 -8.58
CA PRO A 504 -7.66 -24.67 -8.06
C PRO A 504 -6.37 -25.38 -8.48
N ALA A 505 -5.44 -24.62 -9.05
CA ALA A 505 -4.11 -25.05 -9.46
C ALA A 505 -3.05 -24.24 -8.69
N VAL A 506 -2.70 -24.71 -7.50
CA VAL A 506 -1.71 -24.08 -6.62
C VAL A 506 -0.45 -24.93 -6.56
N GLY A 507 0.68 -24.38 -7.00
CA GLY A 507 1.92 -25.15 -7.02
C GLY A 507 3.18 -24.36 -7.37
N PRO A 508 4.37 -24.89 -7.06
CA PRO A 508 5.62 -24.23 -7.38
C PRO A 508 5.89 -24.26 -8.88
N VAL A 509 6.33 -23.14 -9.43
CA VAL A 509 6.84 -22.99 -10.79
C VAL A 509 8.26 -22.43 -10.75
N THR A 510 9.00 -22.55 -11.85
CA THR A 510 10.32 -21.93 -11.98
C THR A 510 10.16 -20.66 -12.82
N THR A 511 10.66 -19.54 -12.31
CA THR A 511 10.66 -18.28 -13.07
C THR A 511 11.45 -18.45 -14.36
N SER A 512 10.91 -17.95 -15.48
CA SER A 512 11.55 -18.11 -16.77
C SER A 512 12.90 -17.37 -16.85
N ASN A 513 13.91 -18.01 -17.45
CA ASN A 513 15.21 -17.37 -17.69
C ASN A 513 15.08 -16.10 -18.56
N ALA A 514 14.12 -16.07 -19.49
CA ALA A 514 13.86 -14.91 -20.32
C ALA A 514 13.40 -13.70 -19.50
N LEU A 515 12.51 -13.90 -18.53
CA LEU A 515 12.09 -12.84 -17.61
C LEU A 515 13.26 -12.33 -16.76
N LEU A 516 14.08 -13.23 -16.20
CA LEU A 516 15.26 -12.85 -15.44
C LEU A 516 16.26 -12.04 -16.27
N GLN A 517 16.45 -12.38 -17.56
CA GLN A 517 17.28 -11.60 -18.49
C GLN A 517 16.70 -10.20 -18.75
N ARG A 518 15.38 -10.06 -18.90
CA ARG A 518 14.73 -8.74 -18.99
C ARG A 518 14.96 -7.91 -17.72
N CYS A 519 14.85 -8.52 -16.55
CA CYS A 519 15.10 -7.82 -15.29
C CYS A 519 16.57 -7.42 -15.10
N GLN A 520 17.53 -8.21 -15.60
CA GLN A 520 18.93 -7.80 -15.63
C GLN A 520 19.15 -6.57 -16.51
N PHE A 521 18.47 -6.49 -17.66
CA PHE A 521 18.49 -5.29 -18.49
C PHE A 521 17.94 -4.08 -17.74
N TRP A 522 16.76 -4.20 -17.12
CA TRP A 522 16.14 -3.13 -16.33
C TRP A 522 17.03 -2.62 -15.20
N ALA A 523 17.69 -3.53 -14.48
CA ALA A 523 18.67 -3.15 -13.46
C ALA A 523 19.85 -2.37 -14.05
N SER A 524 20.32 -2.76 -15.25
CA SER A 524 21.47 -2.11 -15.90
C SER A 524 21.18 -0.68 -16.39
N VAL A 525 19.90 -0.35 -16.62
CA VAL A 525 19.45 0.98 -17.07
C VAL A 525 18.77 1.79 -15.97
N GLY A 526 18.81 1.33 -14.71
CA GLY A 526 18.19 2.03 -13.56
C GLY A 526 18.61 3.50 -13.44
N SER A 527 19.83 3.84 -13.90
CA SER A 527 20.28 5.22 -13.91
C SER A 527 19.55 6.15 -14.89
N LEU A 528 19.00 5.59 -15.97
CA LEU A 528 18.27 6.28 -17.03
C LEU A 528 16.75 6.21 -16.83
N THR A 529 16.26 5.19 -16.11
CA THR A 529 14.85 5.13 -15.67
C THR A 529 14.61 5.88 -14.36
N ALA A 530 15.68 6.35 -13.71
CA ALA A 530 15.67 6.93 -12.37
C ALA A 530 15.08 6.01 -11.28
N GLN A 531 15.16 4.69 -11.45
CA GLN A 531 14.68 3.69 -10.47
C GLN A 531 15.77 3.23 -9.53
#